data_AF-A0A3M2GXX2-F1
#
_entry.id   AF-A0A3M2GXX2-F1
#
_cell.length_a   1.000
_cell.length_b   1.000
_cell.length_c   1.000
_cell.angle_alpha   90.00
_cell.angle_beta   90.00
_cell.angle_gamma   90.00
#
_symmetry.space_group_name_H-M   'P 1'
#
loop_
_entity.id
_entity.type
_entity.pdbx_description
1 polymer ?
#
loop_
_entity_poly.entity_id
_entity_poly.type
_entity_poly.pdbx_seq_one_letter_code
_entity_poly.pdbx_strand_id
1 'polypeptide(L)'
;MGNPFNHSPYEEGEEKSRKPGSKFFTKYKGITRIDTEANHTHGWYVRVRKHGKVYSKFFSDRKHGGAANALNKARRYYKKQMQAILAETLGEIPDKLPTRTVVTRNKKNNTGVVGVQRIERKNPGGTVYRAYRVCWTDKDGKSRTRFFSVKKYGDEEAFRLACEFRKQKLFE
;
A
#
# COMPACT_ATOMS: atom_id res chain seq x y z
N MET A 1 -37.58 -35.80 26.87
CA MET A 1 -37.41 -35.08 25.59
C MET A 1 -35.96 -34.63 25.49
N GLY A 2 -35.13 -35.40 24.79
CA GLY A 2 -33.70 -35.15 24.63
C GLY A 2 -33.37 -35.13 23.14
N ASN A 3 -32.84 -34.01 22.68
CA ASN A 3 -32.60 -33.67 21.28
C ASN A 3 -31.35 -34.42 20.74
N PRO A 4 -31.43 -35.17 19.63
CA PRO A 4 -30.29 -35.92 19.10
C PRO A 4 -29.85 -35.38 17.74
N PHE A 5 -28.97 -34.38 17.63
CA PHE A 5 -28.33 -34.06 16.34
C PHE A 5 -26.96 -33.38 16.44
N ASN A 6 -26.07 -33.90 15.58
CA ASN A 6 -24.83 -33.37 15.01
C ASN A 6 -23.52 -33.42 15.82
N HIS A 7 -22.83 -34.55 15.59
CA HIS A 7 -21.39 -34.59 15.32
C HIS A 7 -20.94 -33.43 14.41
N SER A 8 -19.91 -32.70 14.83
CA SER A 8 -19.17 -31.73 14.02
C SER A 8 -17.79 -32.32 13.70
N PRO A 9 -17.49 -32.68 12.43
CA PRO A 9 -16.18 -33.16 12.02
C PRO A 9 -15.27 -31.95 11.75
N TYR A 10 -14.38 -31.61 12.67
CA TYR A 10 -13.26 -30.73 12.37
C TYR A 10 -12.07 -31.60 11.94
N GLU A 11 -11.99 -31.83 10.64
CA GLU A 11 -10.80 -32.38 9.98
C GLU A 11 -9.62 -31.42 10.16
N GLU A 12 -8.50 -31.96 10.61
CA GLU A 12 -7.21 -31.28 10.77
C GLU A 12 -6.71 -30.76 9.41
N GLY A 13 -6.73 -29.45 9.23
CA GLY A 13 -6.19 -28.79 8.04
C GLY A 13 -4.67 -28.67 8.09
N GLU A 14 -3.98 -29.34 7.17
CA GLU A 14 -2.53 -29.23 6.94
C GLU A 14 -2.04 -27.77 6.85
N GLU A 15 -1.16 -27.38 7.76
CA GLU A 15 -0.47 -26.09 7.75
C GLU A 15 0.53 -26.04 6.57
N LYS A 16 0.09 -25.50 5.43
CA LYS A 16 0.98 -25.24 4.28
C LYS A 16 2.02 -24.17 4.64
N SER A 17 3.19 -24.63 5.08
CA SER A 17 4.43 -23.86 5.21
C SER A 17 4.68 -23.03 3.95
N ARG A 18 4.52 -21.70 4.08
CA ARG A 18 4.87 -20.75 3.01
C ARG A 18 6.39 -20.66 2.95
N LYS A 19 7.00 -21.25 1.91
CA LYS A 19 8.44 -21.10 1.63
C LYS A 19 8.82 -19.60 1.70
N PRO A 20 9.92 -19.23 2.39
CA PRO A 20 10.33 -17.85 2.49
C PRO A 20 10.64 -17.31 1.10
N GLY A 21 9.84 -16.35 0.64
CA GLY A 21 10.01 -15.74 -0.68
C GLY A 21 11.40 -15.12 -0.78
N SER A 22 12.20 -15.58 -1.75
CA SER A 22 13.50 -14.99 -2.06
C SER A 22 13.35 -13.48 -2.27
N LYS A 23 14.10 -12.69 -1.48
CA LYS A 23 14.16 -11.24 -1.61
C LYS A 23 14.97 -10.90 -2.87
N PHE A 24 14.36 -11.05 -4.05
CA PHE A 24 14.91 -10.47 -5.26
C PHE A 24 14.86 -8.94 -5.12
N PHE A 25 16.00 -8.31 -4.80
CA PHE A 25 16.13 -6.86 -4.83
C PHE A 25 16.08 -6.41 -6.29
N THR A 26 14.88 -6.04 -6.75
CA THR A 26 14.71 -5.50 -8.08
C THR A 26 15.03 -4.01 -8.07
N LYS A 27 15.96 -3.56 -8.93
CA LYS A 27 16.25 -2.13 -9.17
C LYS A 27 14.99 -1.30 -9.44
N TYR A 28 13.95 -1.95 -9.99
CA TYR A 28 12.70 -1.33 -10.39
C TYR A 28 11.55 -1.75 -9.46
N LYS A 29 10.97 -0.79 -8.76
CA LYS A 29 9.87 -1.05 -7.83
C LYS A 29 8.67 -1.67 -8.55
N GLY A 30 8.20 -2.80 -8.04
CA GLY A 30 7.05 -3.51 -8.61
C GLY A 30 7.32 -4.10 -9.99
N ILE A 31 8.56 -4.17 -10.47
CA ILE A 31 8.92 -4.74 -11.76
C ILE A 31 10.04 -5.75 -11.55
N THR A 32 9.80 -7.00 -11.93
CA THR A 32 10.74 -8.11 -11.75
C THR A 32 11.10 -8.69 -13.10
N ARG A 33 12.37 -9.02 -13.31
CA ARG A 33 12.80 -9.79 -14.48
C ARG A 33 12.37 -11.24 -14.30
N ILE A 34 11.81 -11.84 -15.33
CA ILE A 34 11.55 -13.28 -15.41
C ILE A 34 12.35 -13.80 -16.60
N ASP A 35 13.28 -14.69 -16.29
CA ASP A 35 14.01 -15.49 -17.25
C ASP A 35 13.84 -16.94 -16.82
N THR A 36 13.14 -17.73 -17.63
CA THR A 36 12.96 -19.16 -17.39
C THR A 36 13.50 -19.93 -18.58
N GLU A 37 14.59 -20.65 -18.37
CA GLU A 37 15.24 -21.46 -19.41
C GLU A 37 14.30 -22.56 -19.95
N ALA A 38 13.55 -23.23 -19.06
CA ALA A 38 12.67 -24.34 -19.43
C ALA A 38 11.59 -23.99 -20.47
N ASN A 39 11.06 -22.76 -20.42
CA ASN A 39 9.97 -22.31 -21.30
C ASN A 39 10.41 -21.18 -22.24
N HIS A 40 11.72 -20.91 -22.36
CA HIS A 40 12.32 -19.80 -23.12
C HIS A 40 11.56 -18.48 -22.95
N THR A 41 11.07 -18.23 -21.73
CA THR A 41 10.21 -17.10 -21.42
C THR A 41 11.04 -16.03 -20.75
N HIS A 42 11.25 -14.95 -21.51
CA HIS A 42 12.07 -13.81 -21.12
C HIS A 42 11.22 -12.55 -21.14
N GLY A 43 11.21 -11.81 -20.04
CA GLY A 43 10.44 -10.59 -19.97
C GLY A 43 10.38 -9.94 -18.60
N TRP A 44 9.55 -8.91 -18.51
CA TRP A 44 9.38 -8.11 -17.30
C TRP A 44 7.97 -8.26 -16.75
N TYR A 45 7.89 -8.66 -15.48
CA TYR A 45 6.64 -8.82 -14.76
C TYR A 45 6.39 -7.63 -13.84
N VAL A 46 5.34 -6.88 -14.14
CA VAL A 46 4.90 -5.74 -13.35
C VAL A 46 3.83 -6.18 -12.37
N ARG A 47 3.90 -5.71 -11.13
CA ARG A 47 2.93 -5.91 -10.06
C ARG A 47 2.64 -4.59 -9.35
N VAL A 48 1.37 -4.22 -9.32
CA VAL A 48 0.85 -3.02 -8.68
C VAL A 48 -0.24 -3.44 -7.69
N ARG A 49 -0.13 -3.02 -6.42
CA ARG A 49 -1.11 -3.36 -5.38
C ARG A 49 -2.05 -2.20 -5.13
N LYS A 50 -3.36 -2.44 -5.23
CA LYS A 50 -4.42 -1.45 -4.96
C LYS A 50 -5.57 -2.11 -4.21
N HIS A 51 -5.92 -1.58 -3.05
CA HIS A 51 -6.99 -2.05 -2.15
C HIS A 51 -7.00 -3.56 -1.88
N GLY A 52 -5.82 -4.18 -1.77
CA GLY A 52 -5.67 -5.62 -1.56
C GLY A 52 -5.74 -6.47 -2.83
N LYS A 53 -6.05 -5.86 -3.99
CA LYS A 53 -5.95 -6.50 -5.30
C LYS A 53 -4.57 -6.26 -5.90
N VAL A 54 -4.07 -7.24 -6.66
CA VAL A 54 -2.80 -7.14 -7.39
C VAL A 54 -3.13 -7.04 -8.88
N TYR A 55 -2.75 -5.93 -9.49
CA TYR A 55 -2.80 -5.71 -10.92
C TYR A 55 -1.44 -6.08 -11.48
N SER A 56 -1.37 -7.12 -12.29
CA SER A 56 -0.13 -7.57 -12.88
C SER A 56 -0.17 -7.57 -14.40
N LYS A 57 1.00 -7.43 -15.01
CA LYS A 57 1.17 -7.53 -16.46
C LYS A 57 2.57 -7.99 -16.81
N PHE A 58 2.66 -8.92 -17.75
CA PHE A 58 3.92 -9.40 -18.29
C PHE A 58 4.22 -8.73 -19.63
N PHE A 59 5.47 -8.31 -19.82
CA PHE A 59 5.98 -7.72 -21.06
C PHE A 59 7.10 -8.61 -21.57
N SER A 60 6.82 -9.41 -22.61
CA SER A 60 7.82 -10.33 -23.17
C SER A 60 8.83 -9.60 -24.04
N ASP A 61 10.07 -10.06 -24.00
CA ASP A 61 11.16 -9.49 -24.79
C ASP A 61 10.91 -9.66 -26.28
N ARG A 62 10.50 -10.86 -26.69
CA ARG A 62 10.22 -11.19 -28.09
C ARG A 62 9.18 -10.25 -28.71
N LYS A 63 8.11 -9.93 -27.98
CA LYS A 63 7.04 -9.05 -28.47
C LYS A 63 7.45 -7.58 -28.53
N HIS A 64 8.42 -7.19 -27.71
CA HIS A 64 8.81 -5.79 -27.57
C HIS A 64 10.18 -5.48 -28.16
N GLY A 65 10.82 -6.42 -28.86
CA GLY A 65 12.12 -6.21 -29.49
C GLY A 65 13.26 -6.12 -28.47
N GLY A 66 13.25 -7.02 -27.49
CA GLY A 66 14.32 -7.20 -26.51
C GLY A 66 14.03 -6.66 -25.11
N ALA A 67 14.93 -7.02 -24.17
CA ALA A 67 14.80 -6.73 -22.75
C ALA A 67 14.66 -5.24 -22.42
N ALA A 68 15.42 -4.37 -23.09
CA ALA A 68 15.40 -2.93 -22.84
C ALA A 68 14.05 -2.29 -23.21
N ASN A 69 13.51 -2.66 -24.36
CA ASN A 69 12.22 -2.16 -24.84
C ASN A 69 11.05 -2.70 -24.00
N ALA A 70 11.10 -3.98 -23.65
CA ALA A 70 10.14 -4.59 -22.73
C ALA A 70 10.17 -3.91 -21.35
N LEU A 71 11.36 -3.59 -20.82
CA LEU A 71 11.53 -2.85 -19.57
C LEU A 71 10.91 -1.44 -19.66
N ASN A 72 11.14 -0.73 -20.75
CA ASN A 72 10.59 0.60 -20.94
C ASN A 72 9.05 0.58 -20.96
N LYS A 73 8.44 -0.42 -21.62
CA LYS A 73 6.98 -0.61 -21.59
C LYS A 73 6.49 -0.98 -20.19
N ALA A 74 7.19 -1.86 -19.48
CA ALA A 74 6.90 -2.22 -18.10
C ALA A 74 6.93 -1.02 -17.15
N ARG A 75 7.95 -0.16 -17.27
CA ARG A 75 8.09 1.08 -16.49
C ARG A 75 6.96 2.07 -16.76
N ARG A 76 6.60 2.29 -18.02
CA ARG A 76 5.48 3.17 -18.39
C ARG A 76 4.16 2.65 -17.85
N TYR A 77 3.92 1.34 -17.95
CA TYR A 77 2.73 0.72 -17.38
C TYR A 77 2.68 0.87 -15.85
N TYR A 78 3.77 0.55 -15.15
CA TYR A 78 3.86 0.74 -13.71
C TYR A 78 3.59 2.18 -13.29
N LYS A 79 4.22 3.17 -13.97
CA LYS A 79 4.01 4.59 -13.71
C LYS A 79 2.55 4.99 -13.88
N LYS A 80 1.92 4.62 -15.00
CA LYS A 80 0.51 4.92 -15.28
C LYS A 80 -0.42 4.36 -14.19
N GLN A 81 -0.20 3.11 -13.79
CA GLN A 81 -1.02 2.46 -12.75
C GLN A 81 -0.83 3.12 -11.37
N MET A 82 0.41 3.46 -11.00
CA MET A 82 0.69 4.17 -9.75
C MET A 82 0.09 5.58 -9.75
N GLN A 83 0.17 6.31 -10.86
CA GLN A 83 -0.43 7.63 -11.00
C GLN A 83 -1.95 7.58 -10.84
N ALA A 84 -2.62 6.61 -11.45
CA ALA A 84 -4.06 6.43 -11.28
C ALA A 84 -4.46 6.15 -9.83
N ILE A 85 -3.67 5.33 -9.12
CA ILE A 85 -3.88 5.05 -7.69
C ILE A 85 -3.69 6.31 -6.83
N LEU A 86 -2.67 7.09 -7.13
CA LEU A 86 -2.38 8.32 -6.38
C LEU A 86 -3.43 9.39 -6.66
N ALA A 87 -3.94 9.49 -7.88
CA ALA A 87 -5.04 10.39 -8.24
C ALA A 87 -6.30 10.11 -7.42
N GLU A 88 -6.68 8.84 -7.27
CA GLU A 88 -7.82 8.46 -6.44
C GLU A 88 -7.57 8.71 -4.94
N THR A 89 -6.32 8.60 -4.48
CA THR A 89 -5.99 8.74 -3.05
C THR A 89 -5.76 10.19 -2.63
N LEU A 90 -5.21 11.02 -3.51
CA LEU A 90 -4.79 12.41 -3.24
C LEU A 90 -5.68 13.45 -3.92
N GLY A 91 -6.56 13.04 -4.85
CA GLY A 91 -7.36 13.95 -5.67
C GLY A 91 -6.61 14.56 -6.86
N GLU A 92 -5.33 14.20 -7.07
CA GLU A 92 -4.49 14.76 -8.14
C GLU A 92 -3.50 13.72 -8.68
N ILE A 93 -3.09 13.86 -9.93
CA ILE A 93 -2.09 13.00 -10.55
C ILE A 93 -0.70 13.58 -10.25
N PRO A 94 0.13 12.95 -9.41
CA PRO A 94 1.48 13.47 -9.16
C PRO A 94 2.42 13.13 -10.33
N ASP A 95 3.31 14.06 -10.66
CA ASP A 95 4.36 13.86 -11.66
C ASP A 95 5.40 12.84 -11.20
N LYS A 96 5.73 12.90 -9.91
CA LYS A 96 6.70 12.04 -9.24
C LYS A 96 5.97 10.89 -8.54
N LEU A 97 6.54 9.69 -8.64
CA LEU A 97 6.05 8.55 -7.87
C LEU A 97 6.75 8.53 -6.50
N PRO A 98 6.03 8.17 -5.43
CA PRO A 98 6.63 8.01 -4.12
C PRO A 98 7.64 6.86 -4.13
N THR A 99 8.79 7.13 -3.50
CA THR A 99 9.88 6.16 -3.36
C THR A 99 9.40 4.93 -2.59
N ARG A 100 8.64 5.14 -1.50
CA ARG A 100 8.14 4.07 -0.62
C ARG A 100 6.81 3.48 -1.09
N THR A 101 6.54 2.23 -0.73
CA THR A 101 5.30 1.53 -1.11
C THR A 101 4.08 2.29 -0.60
N VAL A 102 3.14 2.56 -1.52
CA VAL A 102 1.88 3.23 -1.19
C VAL A 102 0.92 2.21 -0.62
N VAL A 103 0.50 2.43 0.61
CA VAL A 103 -0.61 1.69 1.20
C VAL A 103 -1.90 2.36 0.73
N THR A 104 -2.74 1.62 0.01
CA THR A 104 -3.95 2.12 -0.63
C THR A 104 -5.22 1.81 0.16
N ARG A 105 -5.15 0.96 1.18
CA ARG A 105 -6.26 0.66 2.07
C ARG A 105 -5.76 0.34 3.46
N ASN A 106 -6.40 0.90 4.45
CA ASN A 106 -6.30 0.46 5.84
C ASN A 106 -7.72 0.35 6.39
N LYS A 107 -8.19 -0.87 6.70
CA LYS A 107 -9.54 -1.11 7.22
C LYS A 107 -9.83 -0.36 8.53
N LYS A 108 -8.77 -0.04 9.29
CA LYS A 108 -8.86 0.69 10.56
C LYS A 108 -8.89 2.21 10.39
N ASN A 109 -8.86 2.71 9.15
CA ASN A 109 -8.87 4.14 8.88
C ASN A 109 -10.31 4.67 8.88
N ASN A 110 -10.57 5.68 9.71
CA ASN A 110 -11.86 6.35 9.86
C ASN A 110 -11.95 7.71 9.15
N THR A 111 -10.90 8.14 8.45
CA THR A 111 -10.85 9.46 7.78
C THR A 111 -10.90 9.38 6.25
N GLY A 112 -10.86 8.17 5.67
CA GLY A 112 -10.70 7.97 4.23
C GLY A 112 -9.28 8.19 3.69
N VAL A 113 -8.42 8.96 4.38
CA VAL A 113 -7.06 9.29 3.91
C VAL A 113 -6.02 8.38 4.56
N VAL A 114 -5.39 7.50 3.78
CA VAL A 114 -4.47 6.48 4.34
C VAL A 114 -3.28 7.11 5.06
N GLY A 115 -3.14 6.77 6.34
CA GLY A 115 -2.09 7.28 7.22
C GLY A 115 -2.53 8.48 8.06
N VAL A 116 -3.74 9.00 7.85
CA VAL A 116 -4.39 9.97 8.74
C VAL A 116 -5.49 9.25 9.52
N GLN A 117 -5.49 9.37 10.84
CA GLN A 117 -6.51 8.77 11.71
C GLN A 117 -7.04 9.81 12.68
N ARG A 118 -8.36 9.92 12.81
CA ARG A 118 -8.97 10.70 13.90
C ARG A 118 -8.87 9.90 15.19
N ILE A 119 -8.24 10.48 16.20
CA ILE A 119 -8.09 9.88 17.53
C ILE A 119 -8.86 10.68 18.56
N GLU A 120 -9.44 9.95 19.50
CA GLU A 120 -10.05 10.48 20.71
C GLU A 120 -9.45 9.75 21.91
N ARG A 121 -8.97 10.49 22.91
CA ARG A 121 -8.41 9.94 24.15
C ARG A 121 -9.12 10.58 25.34
N LYS A 122 -9.68 9.77 26.24
CA LYS A 122 -10.25 10.24 27.50
C LYS A 122 -9.14 10.29 28.54
N ASN A 123 -8.93 11.45 29.15
CA ASN A 123 -8.00 11.61 30.26
C ASN A 123 -8.69 11.21 31.58
N PRO A 124 -7.94 10.80 32.62
CA PRO A 124 -8.50 10.42 33.91
C PRO A 124 -9.41 11.49 34.54
N GLY A 125 -9.17 12.78 34.28
CA GLY A 125 -10.02 13.90 34.71
C GLY A 125 -11.22 14.20 33.80
N GLY A 126 -11.70 13.24 33.01
CA GLY A 126 -12.88 13.38 32.15
C GLY A 126 -12.71 14.22 30.88
N THR A 127 -11.60 14.97 30.75
CA THR A 127 -11.33 15.76 29.54
C THR A 127 -11.02 14.86 28.35
N VAL A 128 -11.62 15.19 27.20
CA VAL A 128 -11.45 14.46 25.94
C VAL A 128 -10.43 15.17 25.04
N TYR A 129 -9.33 14.49 24.73
CA TYR A 129 -8.35 14.96 23.75
C TYR A 129 -8.69 14.43 22.36
N ARG A 130 -8.94 15.35 21.42
CA ARG A 130 -9.22 15.05 20.01
C ARG A 130 -8.08 15.55 19.13
N ALA A 131 -7.59 14.69 18.24
CA ALA A 131 -6.54 15.05 17.30
C ALA A 131 -6.59 14.19 16.03
N TYR A 132 -5.98 14.69 14.96
CA TYR A 132 -5.65 13.89 13.78
C TYR A 132 -4.22 13.40 13.90
N ARG A 133 -4.06 12.06 13.92
CA ARG A 133 -2.77 11.37 13.96
C ARG A 133 -2.34 11.04 12.54
N VAL A 134 -1.17 11.53 12.14
CA VAL A 134 -0.53 11.20 10.87
C VAL A 134 0.61 10.24 11.12
N CYS A 135 0.60 9.06 10.48
CA CYS A 135 1.69 8.10 10.48
C CYS A 135 2.35 8.04 9.10
N TRP A 136 3.68 8.09 9.07
CA TRP A 136 4.46 7.91 7.85
C TRP A 136 5.75 7.14 8.16
N THR A 137 6.46 6.73 7.12
CA THR A 137 7.77 6.11 7.28
C THR A 137 8.82 7.08 6.79
N ASP A 138 9.83 7.37 7.61
CA ASP A 138 10.91 8.27 7.24
C ASP A 138 11.88 7.64 6.23
N LYS A 139 12.87 8.43 5.80
CA LYS A 139 13.94 8.00 4.87
C LYS A 139 14.74 6.80 5.41
N ASP A 140 14.90 6.70 6.72
CA ASP A 140 15.63 5.63 7.40
C ASP A 140 14.77 4.36 7.56
N GLY A 141 13.51 4.39 7.10
CA GLY A 141 12.59 3.27 7.20
C GLY A 141 11.86 3.15 8.54
N LYS A 142 12.01 4.13 9.44
CA LYS A 142 11.37 4.14 10.75
C LYS A 142 9.98 4.74 10.66
N SER A 143 9.03 4.13 11.37
CA SER A 143 7.67 4.66 11.47
C SER A 143 7.64 5.89 12.39
N ARG A 144 7.14 7.01 11.88
CA ARG A 144 7.01 8.28 12.60
C ARG A 144 5.55 8.68 12.68
N THR A 145 5.23 9.45 13.71
CA THR A 145 3.87 9.92 13.97
C THR A 145 3.87 11.39 14.34
N ARG A 146 2.86 12.13 13.90
CA ARG A 146 2.61 13.54 14.21
C ARG A 146 1.13 13.72 14.52
N PHE A 147 0.82 14.64 15.42
CA PHE A 147 -0.54 14.93 15.85
C PHE A 147 -0.91 16.38 15.52
N PHE A 148 -2.14 16.57 15.04
CA PHE A 148 -2.76 17.88 14.84
C PHE A 148 -3.95 17.99 15.78
N SER A 149 -3.84 18.83 16.80
CA SER A 149 -4.84 18.96 17.86
C SER A 149 -6.08 19.71 17.36
N VAL A 150 -7.26 19.11 17.53
CA VAL A 150 -8.55 19.74 17.20
C VAL A 150 -8.78 20.97 18.08
N LYS A 151 -8.36 20.92 19.35
CA LYS A 151 -8.48 22.07 20.27
C LYS A 151 -7.67 23.29 19.80
N LYS A 152 -6.56 23.07 19.08
CA LYS A 152 -5.67 24.16 18.63
C LYS A 152 -6.11 24.77 17.31
N TYR A 153 -6.52 23.93 16.35
CA TYR A 153 -6.75 24.37 14.97
C TYR A 153 -8.24 24.39 14.58
N GLY A 154 -9.11 23.73 15.35
CA GLY A 154 -10.46 23.36 14.87
C GLY A 154 -10.45 22.01 14.15
N ASP A 155 -11.61 21.39 13.96
CA ASP A 155 -11.70 20.02 13.42
C ASP A 155 -11.29 19.96 11.94
N GLU A 156 -11.89 20.83 11.12
CA GLU A 156 -11.64 20.90 9.68
C GLU A 156 -10.19 21.26 9.36
N GLU A 157 -9.68 22.30 10.01
CA GLU A 157 -8.31 22.78 9.78
C GLU A 157 -7.26 21.78 10.30
N ALA A 158 -7.51 21.13 11.45
CA ALA A 158 -6.64 20.06 11.91
C ALA A 158 -6.60 18.88 10.92
N PHE A 159 -7.72 18.57 10.27
CA PHE A 159 -7.78 17.54 9.23
C PHE A 159 -7.02 17.97 7.97
N ARG A 160 -7.25 19.20 7.48
CA ARG A 160 -6.55 19.76 6.32
C ARG A 160 -5.04 19.73 6.50
N LEU A 161 -4.54 20.23 7.63
CA LEU A 161 -3.11 20.21 7.97
C LEU A 161 -2.54 18.79 8.06
N ALA A 162 -3.33 17.84 8.58
CA ALA A 162 -2.92 16.43 8.64
C ALA A 162 -2.80 15.81 7.24
N CYS A 163 -3.73 16.10 6.34
CA CYS A 163 -3.71 15.65 4.95
C CYS A 163 -2.53 16.26 4.16
N GLU A 164 -2.30 17.56 4.28
CA GLU A 164 -1.19 18.25 3.63
C GLU A 164 0.15 17.71 4.11
N PHE A 165 0.32 17.57 5.42
CA PHE A 165 1.53 16.99 5.99
C PHE A 165 1.74 15.55 5.53
N ARG A 166 0.67 14.75 5.45
CA ARG A 166 0.77 13.37 4.95
C ARG A 166 1.22 13.32 3.50
N LYS A 167 0.68 14.20 2.65
CA LYS A 167 1.04 14.34 1.24
C LYS A 167 2.52 14.72 1.09
N GLN A 168 2.98 15.73 1.84
CA GLN A 168 4.38 16.13 1.86
C GLN A 168 5.30 14.95 2.21
N LYS A 169 4.97 14.21 3.27
CA LYS A 169 5.73 13.03 3.74
C LYS A 169 5.61 11.79 2.85
N LEU A 170 4.77 11.81 1.82
CA LEU A 170 4.68 10.71 0.85
C LEU A 170 5.73 10.84 -0.26
N PHE A 171 6.13 12.08 -0.59
CA PHE A 171 7.05 12.40 -1.68
C PHE A 171 8.46 12.80 -1.20
N GLU A 172 8.68 12.88 0.11
CA GLU A 172 10.00 12.94 0.75
C GLU A 172 10.74 11.59 0.63
#